data_AF-A0A2V8Y6G4-F1
#
_entry.id   AF-A0A2V8Y6G4-F1
#
_cell.length_a   1.000
_cell.length_b   1.000
_cell.length_c   1.000
_cell.angle_alpha   90.00
_cell.angle_beta   90.00
_cell.angle_gamma   90.00
#
_symmetry.space_group_name_H-M   'P 1'
#
loop_
_entity.id
_entity.type
_entity.pdbx_description
1 polymer ?
#
loop_
_entity_poly.entity_id
_entity_poly.type
_entity_poly.pdbx_seq_one_letter_code
_entity_poly.pdbx_strand_id
1 'polypeptide(L)'
;MFSLPFVSLSRHVRSGPAQFVSEFTATFGRLCVIWGSSRSKSNVVPFAVGSYITAAYWFTASTSFANPAVTIARALSDTFAGIRPIDVPLFVAAQLAGGIGATLLFRWLVPSLPSTAKDVLVRHHNDK
;
A
#
# COMPACT_ATOMS: atom_id res chain seq x y z
N MET A 1 11.51 19.61 18.90
CA MET A 1 12.46 19.39 17.80
C MET A 1 12.08 20.13 16.52
N PHE A 2 10.80 20.33 16.19
CA PHE A 2 10.39 21.13 15.01
C PHE A 2 9.33 22.20 15.30
N SER A 3 8.89 22.34 16.56
CA SER A 3 7.84 23.28 17.00
C SER A 3 6.55 23.25 16.14
N LEU A 4 6.27 22.12 15.50
CA LEU A 4 5.09 21.90 14.69
C LEU A 4 3.91 21.44 15.57
N PRO A 5 2.67 21.79 15.21
CA PRO A 5 1.48 21.23 15.83
C PRO A 5 1.45 19.70 15.73
N PHE A 6 0.84 19.03 16.71
CA PHE A 6 0.68 17.57 16.70
C PHE A 6 -0.15 17.06 15.51
N VAL A 7 -1.13 17.86 15.08
CA VAL A 7 -1.93 17.66 13.87
C VAL A 7 -1.92 18.95 13.07
N SER A 8 -1.59 18.86 11.78
CA SER A 8 -1.66 19.99 10.85
C SER A 8 -2.10 19.50 9.49
N LEU A 9 -3.21 20.02 8.97
CA LEU A 9 -3.67 19.65 7.64
C LEU A 9 -2.65 20.08 6.59
N SER A 10 -2.23 19.11 5.78
CA SER A 10 -1.24 19.36 4.73
C SER A 10 -1.83 20.18 3.58
N ARG A 11 -1.02 21.08 3.01
CA ARG A 11 -1.35 21.88 1.82
C ARG A 11 -0.62 21.40 0.56
N HIS A 12 0.18 20.34 0.68
CA HIS A 12 0.95 19.80 -0.43
C HIS A 12 0.05 19.18 -1.50
N VAL A 13 -0.04 19.85 -2.65
CA VAL A 13 -0.81 19.39 -3.81
C VAL A 13 -0.15 18.15 -4.41
N ARG A 14 -0.91 17.05 -4.51
CA ARG A 14 -0.51 15.81 -5.19
C ARG A 14 -1.69 15.33 -6.04
N SER A 15 -1.90 16.00 -7.16
CA SER A 15 -3.03 15.74 -8.05
C SER A 15 -2.60 15.26 -9.43
N GLY A 16 -3.55 14.68 -10.17
CA GLY A 16 -3.40 14.34 -11.57
C GLY A 16 -3.23 12.84 -11.83
N PRO A 17 -3.31 12.44 -13.11
CA PRO A 17 -3.32 11.02 -13.51
C PRO A 17 -2.00 10.31 -13.19
N ALA A 18 -0.87 11.02 -13.21
CA ALA A 18 0.42 10.45 -12.85
C ALA A 18 0.45 9.95 -11.39
N GLN A 19 -0.25 10.64 -10.47
CA GLN A 19 -0.34 10.24 -9.07
C GLN A 19 -1.17 8.96 -8.92
N PHE A 20 -2.29 8.88 -9.64
CA PHE A 20 -3.12 7.68 -9.67
C PHE A 20 -2.36 6.45 -10.18
N VAL A 21 -1.71 6.56 -11.35
CA VAL A 21 -0.94 5.45 -11.94
C VAL A 21 0.23 5.06 -11.03
N SER A 22 0.89 6.04 -10.41
CA SER A 22 1.98 5.80 -9.46
C SER A 22 1.52 4.97 -8.26
N GLU A 23 0.42 5.36 -7.62
CA GLU A 23 -0.12 4.67 -6.45
C GLU A 23 -0.70 3.29 -6.78
N PHE A 24 -1.32 3.16 -7.96
CA PHE A 24 -1.75 1.87 -8.48
C PHE A 24 -0.55 0.93 -8.63
N THR A 25 0.48 1.35 -9.37
CA THR A 25 1.67 0.52 -9.63
C THR A 25 2.43 0.19 -8.34
N ALA A 26 2.61 1.17 -7.45
CA ALA A 26 3.28 0.97 -6.17
C ALA A 26 2.52 -0.05 -5.29
N THR A 27 1.19 0.07 -5.20
CA THR A 27 0.41 -0.85 -4.36
C THR A 27 0.31 -2.24 -4.99
N PHE A 28 0.11 -2.30 -6.31
CA PHE A 28 0.06 -3.54 -7.08
C PHE A 28 1.37 -4.33 -6.91
N GLY A 29 2.51 -3.71 -7.20
CA GLY A 29 3.79 -4.40 -7.12
C GLY A 29 4.17 -4.76 -5.68
N ARG A 30 3.83 -3.92 -4.68
CA ARG A 30 4.04 -4.25 -3.27
C ARG A 30 3.31 -5.54 -2.88
N LEU A 31 2.03 -5.67 -3.25
CA LEU A 31 1.29 -6.90 -2.97
C LEU A 31 1.86 -8.08 -3.76
N CYS A 32 2.24 -7.90 -5.03
CA CYS A 32 2.91 -8.96 -5.79
C CYS A 32 4.19 -9.46 -5.09
N VAL A 33 4.99 -8.55 -4.53
CA VAL A 33 6.17 -8.90 -3.74
C VAL A 33 5.79 -9.67 -2.48
N ILE A 34 4.75 -9.24 -1.74
CA ILE A 34 4.27 -9.95 -0.54
C ILE A 34 3.83 -11.37 -0.91
N TRP A 35 2.91 -11.51 -1.86
CA TRP A 35 2.37 -12.82 -2.23
C TRP A 35 3.45 -13.73 -2.83
N GLY A 36 4.30 -13.20 -3.70
CA GLY A 36 5.38 -13.95 -4.34
C GLY A 36 6.44 -14.43 -3.34
N SER A 37 6.92 -13.54 -2.47
CA SER A 37 7.94 -13.91 -1.47
C SER A 37 7.39 -14.80 -0.36
N SER A 38 6.16 -14.58 0.09
CA SER A 38 5.52 -15.40 1.13
C SER A 38 5.34 -16.86 0.70
N ARG A 39 5.17 -17.13 -0.60
CA ARG A 39 5.03 -18.48 -1.14
C ARG A 39 6.36 -19.23 -1.25
N SER A 40 7.45 -18.50 -1.50
CA SER A 40 8.77 -19.09 -1.64
C SER A 40 9.47 -19.24 -0.29
N LYS A 41 9.61 -18.13 0.45
CA LYS A 41 10.32 -18.05 1.73
C LYS A 41 9.75 -16.89 2.55
N SER A 42 8.85 -17.16 3.48
CA SER A 42 8.18 -16.12 4.28
C SER A 42 9.14 -15.22 5.07
N ASN A 43 10.32 -15.74 5.46
CA ASN A 43 11.33 -14.98 6.18
C ASN A 43 11.97 -13.84 5.36
N VAL A 44 11.91 -13.86 4.02
CA VAL A 44 12.46 -12.78 3.18
C VAL A 44 11.46 -11.67 2.89
N VAL A 45 10.17 -11.85 3.23
CA VAL A 45 9.10 -10.88 2.96
C VAL A 45 9.45 -9.47 3.47
N PRO A 46 9.93 -9.27 4.71
CA PRO A 46 10.22 -7.92 5.21
C PRO A 46 11.28 -7.19 4.37
N PHE A 47 12.35 -7.90 4.01
CA PHE A 47 13.42 -7.36 3.16
C PHE A 47 12.92 -7.07 1.74
N ALA A 48 12.17 -8.00 1.14
CA ALA A 48 11.65 -7.83 -0.20
C ALA A 48 10.67 -6.64 -0.30
N VAL A 49 9.76 -6.51 0.68
CA VAL A 49 8.82 -5.39 0.75
C VAL A 49 9.55 -4.07 0.98
N GLY A 50 10.54 -4.04 1.89
CA GLY A 50 11.38 -2.87 2.14
C GLY A 50 12.08 -2.40 0.86
N SER A 51 12.79 -3.30 0.18
CA SER A 51 13.48 -3.02 -1.08
C SER A 51 12.53 -2.52 -2.16
N TYR A 52 11.34 -3.11 -2.28
CA TYR A 52 10.34 -2.67 -3.25
C TYR A 52 9.83 -1.26 -2.96
N ILE A 53 9.52 -0.94 -1.71
CA ILE A 53 9.04 0.40 -1.33
C ILE A 53 10.14 1.45 -1.51
N THR A 54 11.39 1.13 -1.19
CA THR A 54 12.54 1.99 -1.47
C THR A 54 12.68 2.27 -2.97
N ALA A 55 12.56 1.24 -3.81
CA ALA A 55 12.59 1.42 -5.26
C ALA A 55 11.39 2.26 -5.75
N ALA A 56 10.18 1.95 -5.29
CA ALA A 56 8.95 2.65 -5.66
C ALA A 56 8.97 4.13 -5.26
N TYR A 57 9.59 4.47 -4.14
CA TYR A 57 9.84 5.85 -3.76
C TYR A 57 10.62 6.62 -4.85
N TRP A 58 11.55 5.96 -5.54
CA TRP A 58 12.39 6.55 -6.59
C TRP A 58 11.75 6.57 -7.97
N PHE A 59 11.06 5.49 -8.36
CA PHE A 59 10.53 5.37 -9.73
C PHE A 59 9.10 5.87 -9.89
N THR A 60 8.37 6.17 -8.80
CA THR A 60 6.99 6.67 -8.88
C THR A 60 6.91 8.18 -8.64
N ALA A 61 6.00 8.86 -9.34
CA ALA A 61 5.79 10.30 -9.21
C ALA A 61 5.13 10.70 -7.87
N SER A 62 4.54 9.73 -7.17
CA SER A 62 3.85 9.93 -5.89
C SER A 62 4.73 9.67 -4.68
N THR A 63 5.99 9.29 -4.85
CA THR A 63 6.87 8.83 -3.77
C THR A 63 6.29 7.64 -2.98
N SER A 64 5.51 6.78 -3.64
CA SER A 64 4.94 5.51 -3.16
C SER A 64 4.31 5.54 -1.75
N PHE A 65 3.09 6.08 -1.63
CA PHE A 65 2.35 5.99 -0.37
C PHE A 65 1.87 4.56 -0.13
N ALA A 66 1.31 3.94 -1.18
CA ALA A 66 1.00 2.50 -1.30
C ALA A 66 0.26 1.89 -0.10
N ASN A 67 -0.50 2.71 0.63
CA ASN A 67 -1.18 2.36 1.88
C ASN A 67 -2.18 3.46 2.28
N PRO A 68 -3.49 3.16 2.36
CA PRO A 68 -4.51 4.13 2.75
C PRO A 68 -4.26 4.79 4.12
N ALA A 69 -3.79 4.01 5.11
CA ALA A 69 -3.51 4.53 6.44
C ALA A 69 -2.34 5.55 6.43
N VAL A 70 -1.30 5.27 5.63
CA VAL A 70 -0.19 6.22 5.44
C VAL A 70 -0.68 7.47 4.74
N THR A 71 -1.50 7.34 3.70
CA THR A 71 -2.08 8.49 2.97
C THR A 71 -2.87 9.41 3.89
N ILE A 72 -3.71 8.85 4.75
CA ILE A 72 -4.48 9.61 5.74
C ILE A 72 -3.55 10.28 6.75
N ALA A 73 -2.57 9.56 7.28
CA ALA A 73 -1.62 10.13 8.24
C ALA A 73 -0.82 11.29 7.64
N ARG A 74 -0.38 11.19 6.37
CA ARG A 74 0.31 12.27 5.65
C ARG A 74 -0.60 13.47 5.37
N ALA A 75 -1.92 13.29 5.33
CA ALA A 75 -2.85 14.41 5.20
C ALA A 75 -2.97 15.24 6.49
N LEU A 76 -2.66 14.61 7.63
CA LEU A 76 -2.68 15.22 8.96
C LEU A 76 -1.31 15.80 9.39
N SER A 77 -0.35 15.91 8.46
CA SER A 77 0.97 16.49 8.72
C SER A 77 1.48 17.33 7.54
N ASP A 78 1.50 18.66 7.70
CA ASP A 78 2.02 19.62 6.70
C ASP A 78 3.55 19.67 6.68
N THR A 79 4.16 18.62 6.12
CA THR A 79 5.61 18.48 5.91
C THR A 79 5.88 18.08 4.45
N PHE A 80 7.14 18.00 4.02
CA PHE A 80 7.53 17.61 2.65
C PHE A 80 6.82 16.34 2.12
N ALA A 81 6.52 15.39 3.00
CA ALA A 81 5.86 14.15 2.64
C ALA A 81 4.32 14.20 2.76
N GLY A 82 3.75 15.36 3.04
CA GLY A 82 2.32 15.58 3.21
C GLY A 82 1.55 15.50 1.90
N ILE A 83 0.22 15.40 2.04
CA ILE A 83 -0.74 15.43 0.93
C ILE A 83 -1.98 16.24 1.30
N ARG A 84 -2.48 17.09 0.41
CA ARG A 84 -3.73 17.82 0.69
C ARG A 84 -4.89 16.83 0.90
N PRO A 85 -5.75 17.01 1.93
CA PRO A 85 -6.84 16.08 2.22
C PRO A 85 -7.77 15.78 1.04
N ILE A 86 -7.99 16.76 0.16
CA ILE A 86 -8.82 16.62 -1.04
C ILE A 86 -8.24 15.63 -2.08
N ASP A 87 -6.93 15.35 -2.05
CA ASP A 87 -6.30 14.36 -2.95
C ASP A 87 -6.29 12.93 -2.38
N VAL A 88 -6.53 12.78 -1.08
CA VAL A 88 -6.52 11.47 -0.40
C VAL A 88 -7.44 10.45 -1.07
N PRO A 89 -8.69 10.80 -1.47
CA PRO A 89 -9.58 9.83 -2.11
C PRO A 89 -9.01 9.24 -3.41
N LEU A 90 -8.29 10.04 -4.21
CA LEU A 90 -7.67 9.57 -5.45
C LEU A 90 -6.57 8.53 -5.17
N PHE A 91 -5.74 8.79 -4.16
CA PHE A 91 -4.68 7.87 -3.72
C PHE A 91 -5.28 6.57 -3.18
N VAL A 92 -6.29 6.66 -2.30
CA VAL A 92 -6.95 5.48 -1.74
C VAL A 92 -7.62 4.66 -2.85
N ALA A 93 -8.29 5.29 -3.80
CA ALA A 93 -8.90 4.59 -4.94
C ALA A 93 -7.84 3.86 -5.79
N ALA A 94 -6.71 4.51 -6.09
CA ALA A 94 -5.60 3.89 -6.81
C ALA A 94 -4.99 2.71 -6.05
N GLN A 95 -4.79 2.86 -4.75
CA GLN A 95 -4.25 1.82 -3.86
C GLN A 95 -5.18 0.60 -3.79
N LEU A 96 -6.49 0.83 -3.64
CA LEU A 96 -7.49 -0.24 -3.66
C LEU A 96 -7.50 -0.94 -5.03
N ALA A 97 -7.50 -0.19 -6.13
CA ALA A 97 -7.45 -0.77 -7.47
C ALA A 97 -6.20 -1.61 -7.70
N GLY A 98 -5.02 -1.11 -7.29
CA GLY A 98 -3.76 -1.84 -7.37
C GLY A 98 -3.76 -3.10 -6.50
N GLY A 99 -4.29 -2.99 -5.28
CA GLY A 99 -4.40 -4.12 -4.36
C GLY A 99 -5.34 -5.22 -4.86
N ILE A 100 -6.51 -4.84 -5.39
CA ILE A 100 -7.46 -5.76 -6.03
C ILE A 100 -6.80 -6.41 -7.24
N GLY A 101 -6.17 -5.63 -8.13
CA GLY A 101 -5.49 -6.13 -9.32
C GLY A 101 -4.43 -7.19 -8.99
N ALA A 102 -3.57 -6.93 -8.01
CA ALA A 102 -2.55 -7.88 -7.58
C ALA A 102 -3.17 -9.15 -6.99
N THR A 103 -4.24 -9.01 -6.20
CA THR A 103 -4.95 -10.14 -5.60
C THR A 103 -5.62 -11.02 -6.66
N LEU A 104 -6.25 -10.43 -7.67
CA LEU A 104 -6.84 -11.14 -8.80
C LEU A 104 -5.77 -11.84 -9.65
N LEU A 105 -4.64 -11.17 -9.90
CA LEU A 105 -3.52 -11.76 -10.61
C LEU A 105 -3.00 -13.01 -9.89
N PHE A 106 -2.77 -12.92 -8.59
CA PHE A 106 -2.28 -14.07 -7.82
C PHE A 106 -3.32 -15.18 -7.68
N ARG A 107 -4.61 -14.84 -7.61
CA ARG A 107 -5.70 -15.83 -7.71
C ARG A 107 -5.63 -16.61 -9.01
N TRP A 108 -5.35 -15.93 -10.13
CA TRP A 108 -5.22 -16.56 -11.44
C TRP A 108 -3.94 -17.38 -11.58
N LEU A 109 -2.79 -16.85 -11.15
CA LEU A 109 -1.49 -17.54 -11.19
C LEU A 109 -1.43 -18.75 -10.24
N VAL A 110 -2.23 -18.75 -9.18
CA VAL A 110 -2.24 -19.80 -8.16
C VAL A 110 -3.67 -20.29 -7.91
N PRO A 111 -4.16 -21.22 -8.74
CA PRO A 111 -5.54 -21.71 -8.67
C PRO A 111 -5.88 -22.42 -7.35
N SER A 112 -4.89 -22.90 -6.60
CA SER A 112 -5.08 -23.59 -5.31
C SER A 112 -5.27 -22.67 -4.10
N LEU A 113 -5.21 -21.35 -4.26
CA LEU A 113 -5.43 -20.41 -3.14
C LEU A 113 -6.77 -20.60 -2.39
N PRO A 114 -7.92 -20.84 -3.06
CA PRO A 114 -9.21 -20.97 -2.37
C PRO A 114 -9.30 -22.18 -1.44
N SER A 115 -8.58 -23.28 -1.74
CA SER A 115 -8.58 -24.46 -0.88
C SER A 115 -7.70 -24.26 0.35
N THR A 116 -6.53 -23.66 0.20
CA THR A 116 -5.57 -23.41 1.30
C THR A 116 -5.94 -22.19 2.17
N ALA A 117 -6.72 -21.23 1.67
CA ALA A 117 -7.09 -20.03 2.42
C ALA A 117 -7.80 -20.35 3.75
N LYS A 118 -8.54 -21.47 3.82
CA LYS A 118 -9.21 -21.93 5.03
C LYS A 118 -8.24 -22.34 6.14
N ASP A 119 -7.02 -22.74 5.77
CA ASP A 119 -5.99 -23.23 6.69
C ASP A 119 -5.10 -22.09 7.21
N VAL A 120 -5.13 -20.92 6.55
CA VAL A 120 -4.35 -19.73 6.92
C VAL A 120 -5.13 -18.80 7.85
N LEU A 121 -6.46 -18.81 7.78
CA LEU A 121 -7.30 -18.04 8.70
C LEU A 121 -7.21 -18.67 10.10
N VAL A 122 -6.60 -17.95 11.05
CA VAL A 122 -6.66 -18.30 12.47
C VAL A 122 -8.13 -18.39 12.86
N ARG A 123 -8.63 -19.60 13.14
CA ARG A 123 -9.96 -19.79 13.72
C ARG A 123 -9.95 -19.16 15.10
N HIS A 124 -10.63 -18.03 15.25
CA HIS A 124 -11.09 -17.62 16.57
C HIS A 124 -12.19 -18.60 16.98
N HIS A 125 -11.90 -19.49 17.92
CA HIS A 125 -12.94 -20.23 18.62
C HIS A 125 -13.84 -19.19 19.29
N ASN A 126 -15.12 -19.15 18.88
CA ASN A 126 -16.14 -18.42 19.61
C ASN A 126 -16.47 -19.24 20.85
N ASP A 127 -15.64 -19.15 21.88
CA ASP A 127 -15.98 -19.63 23.21
C ASP A 127 -17.01 -18.66 23.78
N LYS A 128 -18.28 -19.07 23.72
CA LYS A 128 -19.38 -18.52 24.51
C LYS A 128 -19.81 -19.57 25.52
#